data_AF-A0A086ZW01-F1
#
_entry.id   AF-A0A086ZW01-F1
#
_cell.length_a   1.000
_cell.length_b   1.000
_cell.length_c   1.000
_cell.angle_alpha   90.00
_cell.angle_beta   90.00
_cell.angle_gamma   90.00
#
_symmetry.space_group_name_H-M   'P 1'
#
loop_
_entity.id
_entity.type
_entity.pdbx_description
1 polymer ?
#
loop_
_entity_poly.entity_id
_entity_poly.type
_entity_poly.pdbx_seq_one_letter_code
_entity_poly.pdbx_strand_id
1 'polypeptide(L)' 'MTKLTLSVDERAIENGKAYAHRQGRTLSSIVESYLYSLAAPTGERETLPPSVRALMGIGRGPTDESDYRRHLMEKH' A
#
# COMPACT_ATOMS: atom_id res chain seq x y z
N MET A 1 27.66 -4.44 1.56
CA MET A 1 27.06 -3.84 0.35
C MET A 1 27.35 -4.74 -0.83
N THR A 2 26.31 -5.26 -1.47
CA THR A 2 26.42 -6.02 -2.72
C THR A 2 25.99 -5.13 -3.89
N LYS A 3 26.61 -5.29 -5.05
CA LYS A 3 26.32 -4.48 -6.25
C LYS A 3 25.69 -5.36 -7.31
N LEU A 4 24.52 -4.94 -7.80
CA LEU A 4 23.81 -5.55 -8.91
C LEU A 4 23.74 -4.53 -10.06
N THR A 5 24.12 -4.96 -11.26
CA THR A 5 24.01 -4.15 -12.49
C THR A 5 22.90 -4.74 -13.35
N LEU A 6 21.94 -3.92 -13.77
CA LEU A 6 20.80 -4.32 -14.59
C LEU A 6 20.85 -3.60 -15.93
N SER A 7 20.63 -4.32 -17.02
CA SER A 7 20.38 -3.72 -18.34
C SER A 7 18.87 -3.52 -18.50
N VAL A 8 18.45 -2.27 -18.64
CA VAL A 8 17.04 -1.88 -18.72
C VAL A 8 16.90 -0.77 -19.77
N ASP A 9 15.74 -0.68 -20.41
CA ASP A 9 15.44 0.39 -21.36
C ASP A 9 15.57 1.79 -20.73
N GLU A 10 16.12 2.74 -21.49
CA GLU A 10 16.38 4.10 -21.01
C GLU A 10 15.09 4.81 -20.54
N ARG A 11 13.97 4.61 -21.26
CA ARG A 11 12.67 5.19 -20.88
C ARG A 11 12.16 4.60 -19.57
N ALA A 12 12.43 3.31 -19.33
CA ALA A 12 12.09 2.68 -18.07
C ALA A 12 12.89 3.28 -16.90
N ILE A 13 14.17 3.59 -17.12
CA ILE A 13 15.03 4.26 -16.13
C ILE A 13 14.50 5.66 -15.82
N GLU A 14 14.15 6.44 -16.84
CA GLU A 14 13.59 7.80 -16.69
C GLU A 14 12.27 7.79 -15.91
N ASN A 15 11.34 6.92 -16.32
CA ASN A 15 10.04 6.76 -15.65
C ASN A 15 10.22 6.34 -14.18
N GLY A 16 11.14 5.40 -13.92
CA GLY A 16 11.46 4.95 -12.57
C GLY A 16 12.03 6.07 -11.70
N LYS A 17 12.95 6.88 -12.22
CA LYS A 17 13.50 8.04 -11.51
C LYS A 17 12.44 9.09 -11.22
N ALA A 18 11.58 9.41 -12.19
CA ALA A 18 10.50 10.38 -12.02
C ALA A 18 9.50 9.92 -10.94
N TYR A 19 9.14 8.63 -10.95
CA TYR A 19 8.31 8.04 -9.91
C TYR A 19 8.98 8.11 -8.53
N ALA A 20 10.25 7.72 -8.44
CA ALA A 20 11.00 7.73 -7.19
C ALA A 20 11.08 9.13 -6.58
N HIS A 21 11.39 10.14 -7.39
CA HIS A 21 11.46 11.53 -6.96
C HIS A 21 10.12 12.02 -6.40
N ARG A 22 9.01 11.71 -7.10
CA ARG A 22 7.66 12.09 -6.66
C ARG A 22 7.25 11.43 -5.35
N GLN A 23 7.82 10.28 -5.02
CA GLN A 23 7.61 9.55 -3.76
C GLN A 23 8.65 9.91 -2.68
N GLY A 24 9.61 10.81 -2.94
CA GLY A 24 10.69 11.13 -2.00
C GLY A 24 11.65 9.96 -1.74
N ARG A 25 11.79 9.04 -2.70
CA ARG A 25 12.63 7.82 -2.59
C ARG A 25 13.69 7.79 -3.70
N THR A 26 14.69 6.93 -3.53
CA THR A 26 15.66 6.62 -4.59
C THR A 26 15.19 5.44 -5.43
N LEU A 27 15.61 5.40 -6.71
CA LEU A 27 15.29 4.27 -7.59
C LEU A 27 15.83 2.94 -7.02
N SER A 28 17.03 2.96 -6.45
CA SER A 28 17.62 1.78 -5.82
C SER A 28 16.80 1.26 -4.64
N SER A 29 16.28 2.14 -3.77
CA SER A 29 15.41 1.75 -2.66
C SER A 29 14.11 1.10 -3.13
N ILE A 30 13.56 1.55 -4.25
CA ILE A 30 12.35 0.97 -4.83
C ILE A 30 12.64 -0.43 -5.38
N VAL A 31 13.71 -0.59 -6.16
CA VAL A 31 14.11 -1.88 -6.72
C VAL A 31 14.44 -2.87 -5.60
N GLU A 32 15.18 -2.44 -4.59
CA GLU A 32 15.51 -3.26 -3.41
C GLU A 32 14.24 -3.72 -2.68
N SER A 33 13.31 -2.80 -2.41
CA SER A 33 12.01 -3.13 -1.80
C SER A 33 11.21 -4.14 -2.63
N TYR A 34 11.25 -4.03 -3.96
CA TYR A 34 10.60 -4.99 -4.84
C TYR A 34 11.27 -6.36 -4.76
N LEU A 35 12.60 -6.43 -4.82
CA LEU A 35 13.33 -7.69 -4.67
C LEU A 35 13.06 -8.35 -3.31
N TYR A 36 12.91 -7.57 -2.22
CA TYR A 36 12.47 -8.09 -0.93
C TYR A 36 11.05 -8.67 -0.98
N SER A 37 10.11 -8.01 -1.67
CA SER A 37 8.74 -8.51 -1.81
C SER A 37 8.65 -9.84 -2.56
N LEU A 38 9.60 -10.13 -3.47
CA LEU A 38 9.67 -11.42 -4.16
C LEU A 38 10.09 -12.57 -3.23
N ALA A 39 10.82 -12.27 -2.16
CA ALA A 39 11.27 -13.24 -1.16
C ALA A 39 10.21 -13.48 -0.06
N ALA A 40 9.17 -12.65 0.03
CA ALA A 40 8.09 -12.88 0.95
C ALA A 40 7.33 -14.15 0.53
N PRO A 41 7.21 -15.17 1.39
CA PRO A 41 6.37 -16.31 1.08
C PRO A 41 4.97 -15.77 0.82
N THR A 42 4.40 -16.10 -0.33
CA THR A 42 3.04 -15.75 -0.77
C THR A 42 1.91 -16.23 0.17
N GLY A 43 2.27 -16.79 1.34
CA GLY A 43 1.37 -17.27 2.39
C GLY A 43 1.41 -16.49 3.72
N GLU A 44 2.35 -15.57 3.93
CA GLU A 44 2.21 -14.65 5.07
C GLU A 44 1.25 -13.54 4.65
N ARG A 45 -0.05 -13.80 4.87
CA ARG A 45 -0.99 -12.70 5.13
C ARG A 45 -0.29 -11.80 6.13
N GLU A 46 0.15 -10.62 5.68
CA GLU A 46 0.59 -9.54 6.55
C GLU A 46 -0.40 -9.52 7.71
N THR A 47 0.11 -9.90 8.89
CA THR A 47 -0.71 -9.85 10.09
C THR A 47 -0.98 -8.38 10.26
N LEU A 48 -2.21 -7.97 9.90
CA LEU A 48 -2.64 -6.59 9.99
C LEU A 48 -2.15 -6.02 11.32
N PRO A 49 -1.54 -4.81 11.33
CA PRO A 49 -1.10 -4.19 12.56
C PRO A 49 -2.19 -4.28 13.63
N PRO A 50 -1.88 -4.53 14.91
CA PRO A 50 -2.89 -4.79 15.94
C PRO A 50 -4.03 -3.76 15.96
N SER A 51 -3.73 -2.50 15.69
CA SER A 51 -4.71 -1.42 15.52
C SER A 51 -5.65 -1.64 14.34
N VAL A 52 -5.13 -1.99 13.15
CA VAL A 52 -5.93 -2.25 11.94
C VAL A 52 -6.78 -3.50 12.12
N ARG A 53 -6.24 -4.55 12.75
CA ARG A 53 -6.99 -5.77 13.08
C ARG A 53 -8.11 -5.50 14.09
N ALA A 54 -7.89 -4.64 15.07
CA ALA A 54 -8.92 -4.27 16.05
C ALA A 54 -10.08 -3.46 15.42
N LEU A 55 -9.80 -2.71 14.34
CA LEU A 55 -10.79 -1.92 13.61
C LEU A 55 -11.50 -2.73 12.51
N MET A 56 -10.95 -3.86 12.08
CA MET A 56 -11.58 -4.73 11.09
C MET A 56 -12.86 -5.36 11.66
N GLY A 57 -13.98 -5.10 10.99
CA GLY A 57 -15.28 -5.70 11.33
C GLY A 57 -16.16 -4.88 12.28
N ILE A 58 -15.67 -3.79 12.88
CA ILE A 58 -16.47 -2.93 13.77
C ILE A 58 -17.66 -2.26 13.05
N GLY A 59 -17.55 -2.08 11.73
CA GLY A 59 -18.61 -1.54 10.88
C GLY A 59 -19.63 -2.57 10.39
N ARG A 60 -19.52 -3.85 10.76
CA ARG A 60 -20.51 -4.89 10.41
C ARG A 60 -21.69 -4.90 11.37
N GLY A 61 -22.27 -3.73 11.64
CA GLY A 61 -23.54 -3.61 12.34
C GLY A 61 -24.73 -3.85 11.41
N PRO A 62 -25.96 -3.95 11.94
CA PRO A 62 -27.17 -3.98 11.11
C PRO A 62 -27.43 -2.66 10.38
N THR A 63 -26.67 -1.62 10.74
CA THR A 63 -26.79 -0.26 10.23
C THR A 63 -26.25 -0.17 8.81
N ASP A 64 -27.06 0.37 7.91
CA ASP A 64 -26.68 0.60 6.53
C ASP A 64 -26.60 2.09 6.19
N GLU A 65 -26.30 2.39 4.93
CA GLU A 65 -26.17 3.77 4.45
C GLU A 65 -27.49 4.56 4.58
N SER A 66 -28.64 3.88 4.58
CA SER A 66 -29.96 4.51 4.74
C SER A 66 -30.19 4.98 6.17
N ASP A 67 -29.71 4.22 7.16
CA ASP A 67 -29.71 4.64 8.57
C ASP A 67 -28.90 5.91 8.79
N TYR A 68 -27.73 6.01 8.13
CA TYR A 68 -26.91 7.21 8.20
C TYR A 68 -27.60 8.43 7.56
N ARG A 69 -28.24 8.24 6.40
CA ARG A 69 -29.03 9.30 5.74
C ARG A 69 -30.19 9.76 6.61
N ARG A 70 -30.91 8.85 7.27
CA ARG A 70 -31.99 9.16 8.21
C ARG A 70 -31.48 9.93 9.43
N HIS A 71 -30.36 9.52 10.02
CA HIS A 71 -29.73 10.26 11.11
C HIS A 71 -29.37 11.70 10.72
N LEU A 72 -28.86 11.92 9.50
CA LEU A 72 -28.55 13.26 9.01
C LEU A 72 -29.81 14.13 8.81
N MET A 73 -30.94 13.52 8.46
CA MET A 73 -32.22 14.21 8.30
C MET A 73 -32.86 14.58 9.64
N GLU A 74 -32.70 13.77 10.69
CA GLU A 74 -33.26 14.02 12.03
C GLU A 74 -32.42 15.00 12.87
N LYS A 75 -31.15 15.18 12.53
CA LYS A 75 -30.23 16.11 13.21
C LYS A 75 -30.43 17.57 12.78
N HIS A 76 -31.21 17.80 11.72
CA HIS A 76 -31.56 19.11 11.17
C HIS A 76 -33.07 19.31 11.12
#